data_AF-A0A212LAK6-F1
#
_entry.id   AF-A0A212LAK6-F1
#
_cell.length_a   1.000
_cell.length_b   1.000
_cell.length_c   1.000
_cell.angle_alpha   90.00
_cell.angle_beta   90.00
_cell.angle_gamma   90.00
#
_symmetry.space_group_name_H-M   'P 1'
#
loop_
_entity.id
_entity.type
_entity.pdbx_description
1 polymer ?
#
loop_
_entity_poly.entity_id
_entity_poly.type
_entity_poly.pdbx_seq_one_letter_code
_entity_poly.pdbx_strand_id
1 'polypeptide(L)' 'MAKKQAQAGDLKADKAPNIFVRFARYVEDAKAELRKVTWPTVKETRKATLAVLGFVAVMAVILGLVDLGLSSLIKTILS' A
#
# COMPACT_ATOMS: atom_id res chain seq x y z
N MET A 1 -10.61 62.60 23.90
CA MET A 1 -11.26 62.35 22.60
C MET A 1 -10.21 61.82 21.63
N ALA A 2 -10.60 60.83 20.82
CA ALA A 2 -9.90 60.36 19.61
C ALA A 2 -8.51 59.69 19.75
N LYS A 3 -8.50 58.46 20.28
CA LYS A 3 -7.58 57.42 19.75
C LYS A 3 -8.29 56.05 19.72
N LYS A 4 -9.46 56.05 19.07
CA LYS A 4 -10.12 54.86 18.52
C LYS A 4 -9.61 54.72 17.09
N GLN A 5 -9.34 53.49 16.65
CA GLN A 5 -8.85 53.08 15.32
C GLN A 5 -7.35 52.77 15.23
N ALA A 6 -6.95 51.62 15.79
CA ALA A 6 -5.84 50.83 15.27
C ALA A 6 -6.14 49.32 15.37
N GLN A 7 -7.42 48.95 15.35
CA GLN A 7 -7.87 47.58 15.21
C GLN A 7 -8.63 47.50 13.88
N ALA A 8 -7.85 47.49 12.81
CA ALA A 8 -8.30 47.23 11.45
C ALA A 8 -7.12 46.53 10.74
N GLY A 9 -6.79 45.34 11.24
CA GLY A 9 -5.74 44.50 10.69
C GLY A 9 -6.26 43.07 10.62
N ASP A 10 -6.66 42.68 9.40
CA ASP A 10 -6.84 41.31 8.95
C ASP A 10 -8.04 40.51 9.49
N LEU A 11 -9.25 40.99 9.18
CA LEU A 11 -10.31 40.07 8.77
C LEU A 11 -9.99 39.60 7.35
N LYS A 12 -9.02 38.68 7.22
CA LYS A 12 -8.71 38.05 5.93
C LYS A 12 -9.95 37.31 5.49
N ALA A 13 -10.51 37.83 4.38
CA ALA A 13 -11.60 37.26 3.63
C ALA A 13 -11.51 35.73 3.63
N ASP A 14 -12.61 35.10 4.03
CA ASP A 14 -12.88 33.68 3.86
C ASP A 14 -12.90 33.40 2.35
N LYS A 15 -11.70 33.29 1.78
CA LYS A 15 -11.50 32.84 0.41
C LYS A 15 -11.82 31.36 0.47
N ALA A 16 -13.00 30.98 -0.01
CA ALA A 16 -13.38 29.59 -0.23
C ALA A 16 -12.13 28.81 -0.66
N PRO A 17 -11.72 27.78 0.10
CA PRO A 17 -10.39 27.22 -0.07
C PRO A 17 -10.25 26.75 -1.50
N ASN A 18 -9.36 27.42 -2.25
CA ASN A 18 -9.00 27.03 -3.61
C ASN A 18 -8.76 25.52 -3.61
N ILE A 19 -9.25 24.81 -4.63
CA ILE A 19 -9.15 23.34 -4.72
C ILE A 19 -7.70 22.86 -4.48
N PHE A 20 -6.72 23.67 -4.88
CA PHE A 20 -5.29 23.48 -4.59
C PHE A 20 -4.93 23.46 -3.10
N VAL A 21 -5.55 24.30 -2.27
CA VAL A 21 -5.35 24.32 -0.81
C VAL A 21 -6.00 23.09 -0.16
N ARG A 22 -7.17 22.66 -0.65
CA ARG A 22 -7.81 21.40 -0.19
C ARG A 22 -6.95 20.18 -0.55
N PHE A 23 -6.41 20.16 -1.76
CA PHE A 23 -5.52 19.09 -2.21
C PHE A 23 -4.20 19.06 -1.42
N ALA A 24 -3.59 20.22 -1.18
CA ALA A 24 -2.38 20.31 -0.36
C ALA A 24 -2.62 19.79 1.07
N ARG A 25 -3.75 20.16 1.70
CA ARG A 25 -4.15 19.61 3.01
C ARG A 25 -4.38 18.10 2.95
N TYR A 26 -5.05 17.59 1.92
CA TYR A 26 -5.24 16.14 1.75
C TYR A 26 -3.91 15.37 1.64
N VAL A 27 -2.92 15.91 0.92
CA VAL A 27 -1.58 15.30 0.83
C VAL A 27 -0.86 15.36 2.18
N GLU A 28 -1.03 16.45 2.92
CA GLU A 28 -0.47 16.60 4.27
C GLU A 28 -1.07 15.60 5.26
N ASP A 29 -2.40 15.44 5.25
CA ASP A 29 -3.14 14.46 6.04
C ASP A 29 -2.77 13.02 5.64
N ALA A 30 -2.65 12.73 4.34
CA ALA A 30 -2.23 11.43 3.84
C ALA A 30 -0.79 11.10 4.27
N LYS A 31 0.12 12.08 4.26
CA LYS A 31 1.50 11.91 4.75
C LYS A 31 1.53 11.66 6.25
N ALA A 32 0.65 12.30 7.03
CA ALA A 32 0.52 12.06 8.46
C ALA A 32 0.03 10.63 8.75
N GLU A 33 -0.92 10.12 7.96
CA GLU A 33 -1.45 8.76 8.10
C GLU A 33 -0.45 7.69 7.63
N LEU A 34 0.28 7.94 6.53
CA LEU A 34 1.35 7.06 6.05
C LEU A 34 2.48 6.90 7.07
N ARG A 35 2.69 7.85 7.98
CA ARG A 35 3.65 7.70 9.09
C ARG A 35 3.16 6.76 10.19
N LYS A 36 1.86 6.49 10.28
CA LYS A 36 1.28 5.46 11.17
C LYS A 36 1.38 4.06 10.56
N VAL A 37 1.58 3.96 9.24
CA VAL A 37 1.82 2.68 8.57
C VAL A 37 3.20 2.18 8.98
N THR A 38 3.21 1.12 9.79
CA THR A 38 4.44 0.43 10.17
C THR A 38 4.96 -0.35 8.98
N TRP A 39 5.79 0.28 8.17
CA TRP A 39 6.45 -0.40 7.06
C TRP A 39 7.36 -1.49 7.63
N PRO A 40 7.23 -2.73 7.13
CA PRO A 40 8.04 -3.83 7.61
C PRO A 40 9.52 -3.54 7.34
N THR A 41 10.36 -3.96 8.27
CA THR A 41 11.80 -3.83 8.11
C THR A 41 12.25 -4.69 6.93
N VAL A 42 13.26 -4.27 6.17
CA VAL A 42 13.79 -5.05 5.02
C VAL A 42 14.10 -6.51 5.38
N LYS A 43 14.52 -6.75 6.62
CA LYS A 43 14.76 -8.10 7.17
C LYS A 43 13.48 -8.95 7.27
N GLU A 44 12.36 -8.35 7.67
CA GLU A 44 11.06 -9.02 7.78
C GLU A 44 10.49 -9.30 6.41
N THR A 45 10.57 -8.33 5.49
CA THR A 45 10.15 -8.50 4.09
C THR A 45 10.91 -9.66 3.45
N ARG A 46 12.23 -9.74 3.64
CA ARG A 46 13.05 -10.84 3.09
C ARG A 46 12.67 -12.21 3.68
N LYS A 47 12.37 -12.28 4.98
CA LYS A 47 11.88 -13.52 5.62
C LYS A 47 10.54 -13.95 5.03
N ALA A 48 9.60 -13.01 4.87
CA ALA A 48 8.31 -13.29 4.26
C ALA A 48 8.45 -13.78 2.81
N THR A 49 9.30 -13.13 2.00
CA THR A 49 9.56 -13.57 0.62
C THR A 49 10.18 -14.96 0.57
N LEU A 50 11.15 -15.27 1.45
CA LEU A 50 11.77 -16.60 1.50
C LEU A 50 10.77 -17.68 1.93
N ALA A 51 9.89 -17.38 2.89
CA ALA A 51 8.84 -18.30 3.31
C ALA A 51 7.88 -18.62 2.16
N VAL A 52 7.42 -17.59 1.42
CA VAL A 52 6.57 -17.78 0.24
C VAL A 52 7.30 -18.58 -0.84
N LEU A 53 8.57 -18.29 -1.10
CA LEU A 53 9.36 -19.02 -2.09
C LEU A 53 9.48 -20.51 -1.75
N GLY A 54 9.71 -20.83 -0.47
CA GLY A 54 9.73 -22.21 0.02
C GLY A 54 8.38 -22.90 -0.14
N PHE A 55 7.29 -22.21 0.21
CA PHE A 55 5.93 -22.73 0.03
C PHE A 55 5.61 -23.03 -1.45
N VAL A 56 5.94 -22.10 -2.35
CA VAL A 56 5.73 -22.28 -3.80
C VAL A 56 6.58 -23.44 -4.33
N ALA A 57 7.82 -23.59 -3.88
CA ALA A 57 8.67 -24.71 -4.29
C ALA A 57 8.06 -26.07 -3.91
N VAL A 58 7.52 -26.20 -2.69
CA VAL A 58 6.83 -27.43 -2.26
C VAL A 58 5.58 -27.69 -3.10
N MET A 59 4.75 -26.67 -3.33
CA MET A 59 3.56 -26.80 -4.18
C MET A 59 3.92 -27.22 -5.60
N ALA A 60 4.98 -26.65 -6.18
CA ALA A 60 5.43 -26.99 -7.53
C ALA A 60 5.87 -28.46 -7.64
N VAL A 61 6.56 -29.00 -6.63
CA VAL A 61 6.94 -30.41 -6.59
C VAL A 61 5.71 -31.32 -6.51
N ILE A 62 4.76 -31.01 -5.63
CA ILE A 62 3.54 -31.82 -5.46
C ILE A 62 2.72 -31.82 -6.74
N LEU A 63 2.44 -30.64 -7.31
CA LEU A 63 1.69 -30.53 -8.56
C LEU A 63 2.43 -31.22 -9.70
N GLY A 64 3.73 -30.97 -9.85
CA GLY A 64 4.54 -31.62 -10.88
C GLY A 64 4.52 -33.15 -10.79
N LEU A 65 4.56 -33.72 -9.59
CA LEU A 65 4.43 -35.17 -9.42
C LEU A 65 3.04 -35.68 -9.83
N VAL A 66 1.99 -34.94 -9.47
CA VAL A 66 0.61 -35.29 -9.87
C VAL A 66 0.45 -35.19 -11.39
N ASP A 67 0.93 -34.11 -12.01
CA ASP A 67 0.88 -33.90 -13.46
C ASP A 67 1.61 -35.03 -14.22
N LEU A 68 2.79 -35.43 -13.74
CA LEU A 68 3.56 -36.55 -14.31
C LEU A 68 2.86 -37.90 -14.11
N GLY A 69 2.26 -38.13 -12.94
CA GLY A 69 1.50 -39.34 -12.63
C GLY A 69 0.26 -39.47 -13.51
N LEU A 70 -0.53 -38.39 -13.62
CA LEU A 70 -1.72 -38.34 -14.46
C LEU A 70 -1.37 -38.49 -15.94
N SER A 71 -0.33 -37.79 -16.42
CA SER A 71 0.14 -37.90 -17.80
C SER A 71 0.55 -39.32 -18.16
N SER A 72 1.20 -40.02 -17.23
CA SER A 72 1.59 -41.42 -17.42
C SER A 72 0.37 -42.34 -17.45
N LEU A 73 -0.59 -42.14 -16.55
CA LEU A 73 -1.83 -42.92 -16.52
C LEU A 73 -2.66 -42.74 -17.80
N ILE A 74 -2.80 -41.51 -18.29
CA ILE A 74 -3.51 -41.21 -19.53
C ILE A 74 -2.81 -41.88 -20.73
N LYS A 75 -1.47 -41.85 -20.79
CA LYS A 75 -0.72 -42.56 -21.84
C LYS A 75 -0.97 -44.07 -21.80
N THR A 76 -1.05 -44.67 -20.62
CA THR A 76 -1.35 -46.11 -20.48
C THR A 76 -2.78 -46.46 -20.89
N ILE A 77 -3.74 -45.55 -20.72
CA ILE A 77 -5.15 -45.79 -21.10
C ILE A 77 -5.38 -45.54 -22.61
N LEU A 78 -4.69 -44.56 -23.21
CA LEU A 78 -4.84 -44.22 -24.63
C LEU A 78 -4.03 -45.14 -25.56
N SER A 79 -3.05 -45.86 -25.03
CA SER A 79 -2.28 -46.89 -25.73
C SER A 79 -2.90 -48.27 -25.58
#